data_AF-A0A3F3NS41-F1
#
_entry.id   AF-A0A3F3NS41-F1
#
_cell.length_a   1.000
_cell.length_b   1.000
_cell.length_c   1.000
_cell.angle_alpha   90.00
_cell.angle_beta   90.00
_cell.angle_gamma   90.00
#
_symmetry.space_group_name_H-M   'P 1'
#
loop_
_entity.id
_entity.type
_entity.pdbx_description
1 polymer ?
#
loop_
_entity_poly.entity_id
_entity_poly.type
_entity_poly.pdbx_seq_one_letter_code
_entity_poly.pdbx_strand_id
1 'polypeptide(L)'
;MSLKFEDNIVKDFDTRRTFGKLFYLNSQKIYETDTEGNRTDFVREQRITVYSEAKNDQIDITVPETVDTTAFSYDDEVELTGEVTALAWLSSYTGYNDSIQSEQAFKIRAESLKKVESVNVKQAKGDQNLKN
;
A
#
# COMPACT_ATOMS: atom_id res chain seq x y z
N MET A 1 -15.71 -23.22 16.16
CA MET A 1 -14.48 -23.53 15.41
C MET A 1 -14.32 -22.45 14.36
N SER A 2 -13.26 -21.64 14.41
CA SER A 2 -12.96 -20.64 13.37
C SER A 2 -12.09 -21.28 12.29
N LEU A 3 -12.40 -21.01 11.03
CA LEU A 3 -11.49 -21.28 9.92
C LEU A 3 -10.27 -20.36 10.09
N LYS A 4 -9.06 -20.92 10.12
CA LYS A 4 -7.79 -20.18 10.15
C LYS A 4 -6.97 -20.67 8.95
N PHE A 5 -6.27 -19.77 8.25
CA PHE A 5 -5.28 -20.22 7.27
C PHE A 5 -4.03 -20.68 8.05
N GLU A 6 -3.23 -21.57 7.46
CA GLU A 6 -2.15 -22.24 8.21
C GLU A 6 -0.91 -21.34 8.41
N ASP A 7 -0.74 -20.30 7.59
CA ASP A 7 0.31 -19.27 7.77
C ASP A 7 -0.14 -17.85 7.37
N ASN A 8 -1.34 -17.71 6.80
CA ASN A 8 -2.03 -16.49 6.36
C ASN A 8 -1.24 -15.48 5.48
N ILE A 9 0.06 -15.64 5.26
CA ILE A 9 0.92 -14.64 4.63
C ILE A 9 1.34 -15.12 3.25
N VAL A 10 1.05 -14.32 2.24
CA VAL A 10 1.65 -14.43 0.91
C VAL A 10 2.88 -13.53 0.87
N LYS A 11 4.05 -14.11 0.56
CA LYS A 11 5.31 -13.40 0.37
C LYS A 11 5.69 -13.37 -1.11
N ASP A 12 6.56 -12.42 -1.47
CA ASP A 12 7.28 -12.37 -2.75
C ASP A 12 6.37 -12.44 -4.00
N PHE A 13 5.14 -11.95 -3.90
CA PHE A 13 4.25 -11.87 -5.04
C PHE A 13 4.60 -10.68 -5.94
N ASP A 14 4.35 -10.82 -7.24
CA ASP A 14 4.62 -9.77 -8.21
C ASP A 14 3.66 -8.58 -8.00
N THR A 15 4.16 -7.53 -7.34
CA THR A 15 3.39 -6.34 -6.98
C THR A 15 2.95 -5.57 -8.22
N ARG A 16 3.79 -5.47 -9.25
CA ARG A 16 3.49 -4.76 -10.50
C ARG A 16 2.42 -5.48 -11.30
N ARG A 17 2.47 -6.81 -11.38
CA ARG A 17 1.43 -7.61 -12.02
C ARG A 17 0.13 -7.62 -11.21
N THR A 18 0.22 -7.57 -9.89
CA THR A 18 -0.95 -7.64 -8.99
C THR A 18 -1.71 -6.31 -8.93
N PHE A 19 -0.99 -5.19 -8.82
CA PHE A 19 -1.54 -3.87 -8.57
C PHE A 19 -1.32 -2.86 -9.71
N GLY A 20 -0.54 -3.18 -10.74
CA GLY A 20 -0.21 -2.24 -11.81
C GLY A 20 0.62 -1.06 -11.30
N LYS A 21 0.49 0.10 -11.95
CA LYS A 21 1.03 1.35 -11.42
C LYS A 21 0.32 1.74 -10.13
N LEU A 22 1.09 2.26 -9.18
CA LEU A 22 0.58 2.79 -7.93
C LEU A 22 0.82 4.30 -7.89
N PHE A 23 -0.19 5.06 -7.49
CA PHE A 23 -0.12 6.51 -7.38
C PHE A 23 -0.43 6.93 -5.95
N TYR A 24 0.47 7.69 -5.34
CA TYR A 24 0.34 8.12 -3.96
C TYR A 24 -0.87 9.07 -3.78
N LEU A 25 -1.73 8.79 -2.80
CA LEU A 25 -2.85 9.67 -2.47
C LEU A 25 -2.62 10.38 -1.14
N ASN A 26 -2.38 9.63 -0.06
CA ASN A 26 -2.11 10.18 1.25
C ASN A 26 -1.37 9.19 2.15
N SER A 27 -1.02 9.66 3.35
CA SER A 27 -0.56 8.80 4.43
C SER A 27 -1.19 9.20 5.76
N GLN A 28 -1.35 8.21 6.64
CA GLN A 28 -1.89 8.36 7.98
C GLN A 28 -1.05 7.56 8.97
N LYS A 29 -0.69 8.19 10.08
CA LYS A 29 -0.03 7.52 11.22
C LYS A 29 -1.05 6.68 12.01
N ILE A 30 -0.68 5.44 12.30
CA ILE A 30 -1.43 4.54 13.18
C ILE A 30 -0.67 4.47 14.51
N TYR A 31 -1.35 4.86 15.58
CA TYR A 31 -0.77 4.93 16.91
C TYR A 31 -1.02 3.64 17.70
N GLU A 32 -0.17 3.34 18.67
CA GLU A 32 -0.42 2.29 19.65
C GLU A 32 -1.57 2.68 20.58
N THR A 33 -2.25 1.66 21.11
CA THR A 33 -3.25 1.80 22.16
C THR A 33 -2.69 1.24 23.45
N ASP A 34 -2.95 1.94 24.56
CA ASP A 34 -2.61 1.44 25.88
C ASP A 34 -3.51 0.25 26.30
N THR A 35 -3.28 -0.28 27.51
CA THR A 35 -4.05 -1.40 28.07
C THR A 35 -5.51 -1.08 28.34
N GLU A 36 -5.88 0.20 28.37
CA GLU A 36 -7.25 0.68 28.55
C GLU A 36 -7.94 0.99 27.22
N GLY A 37 -7.22 0.84 26.10
CA GLY A 37 -7.70 1.10 24.74
C GLY A 37 -7.57 2.56 24.31
N ASN A 38 -6.92 3.43 25.10
CA ASN A 38 -6.70 4.82 24.73
C ASN A 38 -5.53 4.94 23.75
N ARG A 39 -5.61 5.92 22.83
CA ARG A 39 -4.54 6.20 21.88
C ARG A 39 -3.33 6.80 22.60
N THR A 40 -2.15 6.25 22.36
CA THR A 40 -0.87 6.80 22.82
C THR A 40 -0.28 7.76 21.78
N ASP A 41 0.84 8.41 22.13
CA ASP A 41 1.62 9.24 21.20
C ASP A 41 2.64 8.44 20.38
N PHE A 42 2.78 7.13 20.66
CA PHE A 42 3.70 6.25 19.93
C PHE A 42 3.08 5.81 18.60
N VAL A 43 3.79 6.03 17.51
CA VAL A 43 3.35 5.60 16.17
C VAL A 43 3.81 4.16 15.97
N ARG A 44 2.86 3.27 15.73
CA ARG A 44 3.14 1.85 15.49
C ARG A 44 3.56 1.60 14.05
N GLU A 45 2.81 2.18 13.13
CA GLU A 45 2.94 1.98 11.68
C GLU A 45 2.30 3.15 10.94
N GLN A 46 2.59 3.26 9.66
CA GLN A 46 1.95 4.22 8.76
C GLN A 46 1.10 3.46 7.75
N ARG A 47 -0.08 3.99 7.46
CA ARG A 47 -0.92 3.56 6.35
C ARG A 47 -0.72 4.54 5.22
N ILE A 48 -0.41 4.03 4.05
CA ILE A 48 -0.28 4.80 2.82
C ILE A 48 -1.40 4.34 1.89
N THR A 49 -2.27 5.26 1.51
CA THR A 49 -3.33 4.99 0.55
C THR A 49 -2.80 5.34 -0.84
N VAL A 50 -2.87 4.38 -1.75
CA VAL A 50 -2.45 4.53 -3.15
C VAL A 50 -3.60 4.15 -4.07
N TYR A 51 -3.69 4.79 -5.24
CA TYR A 51 -4.55 4.31 -6.32
C TYR A 51 -3.80 3.22 -7.11
N SER A 52 -4.46 2.09 -7.33
CA SER A 52 -3.95 0.96 -8.10
C SER A 52 -4.58 0.92 -9.48
N GLU A 53 -3.75 1.02 -10.52
CA GLU A 53 -4.20 0.94 -11.91
C GLU A 53 -4.87 -0.41 -12.22
N ALA A 54 -4.26 -1.53 -11.78
CA ALA A 54 -4.80 -2.85 -12.10
C ALA A 54 -6.10 -3.19 -11.35
N LYS A 55 -6.35 -2.56 -10.19
CA LYS A 55 -7.59 -2.73 -9.43
C LYS A 55 -8.64 -1.67 -9.77
N ASN A 56 -8.23 -0.58 -10.43
CA ASN A 56 -9.05 0.60 -10.66
C ASN A 56 -9.68 1.13 -9.36
N ASP A 57 -8.94 1.06 -8.25
CA ASP A 57 -9.42 1.41 -6.92
C ASP A 57 -8.25 1.74 -5.97
N GLN A 58 -8.57 2.27 -4.79
CA GLN A 58 -7.63 2.57 -3.73
C GLN A 58 -7.26 1.31 -2.94
N ILE A 59 -5.99 1.20 -2.57
CA ILE A 59 -5.49 0.17 -1.67
C ILE A 59 -4.66 0.80 -0.55
N ASP A 60 -4.76 0.20 0.63
CA ASP A 60 -3.98 0.61 1.80
C ASP A 60 -2.73 -0.27 1.94
N ILE A 61 -1.57 0.38 1.98
CA ILE A 61 -0.28 -0.25 2.22
C ILE A 61 0.21 0.15 3.61
N THR A 62 0.54 -0.83 4.43
CA THR A 62 1.11 -0.58 5.76
C THR A 62 2.64 -0.60 5.70
N VAL A 63 3.28 0.42 6.26
CA VAL A 63 4.74 0.53 6.33
C VAL A 63 5.21 0.90 7.76
N PRO A 64 6.49 0.72 8.09
CA PRO A 64 7.05 1.15 9.38
C PRO A 64 6.88 2.66 9.63
N GLU A 65 6.87 3.05 10.92
CA GLU A 65 6.82 4.48 11.30
C GLU A 65 8.03 5.30 10.85
N THR A 66 9.15 4.63 10.56
CA THR A 66 10.42 5.25 10.16
C THR A 66 10.47 5.66 8.69
N VAL A 67 9.50 5.24 7.87
CA VAL A 67 9.44 5.59 6.45
C VAL A 67 9.05 7.06 6.30
N ASP A 68 9.86 7.84 5.61
CA ASP A 68 9.54 9.24 5.32
C ASP A 68 8.51 9.33 4.19
N THR A 69 7.27 9.66 4.55
CA THR A 69 6.18 9.87 3.58
C THR A 69 6.03 11.32 3.14
N THR A 70 6.78 12.26 3.74
CA THR A 70 6.67 13.69 3.43
C THR A 70 7.29 14.05 2.07
N ALA A 71 8.12 13.16 1.53
CA ALA A 71 8.72 13.29 0.21
C ALA A 71 7.75 13.03 -0.96
N PHE A 72 6.54 12.50 -0.70
CA PHE A 72 5.57 12.17 -1.73
C PHE A 72 4.49 13.24 -1.86
N SER A 73 4.17 13.61 -3.09
CA SER A 73 3.01 14.44 -3.43
C SER A 73 1.87 13.57 -3.98
N TYR A 74 0.65 14.10 -3.87
CA TYR A 74 -0.53 13.49 -4.50
C TYR A 74 -0.27 13.20 -5.98
N ASP A 75 -0.70 12.03 -6.45
CA ASP A 75 -0.51 11.47 -7.80
C ASP A 75 0.93 11.12 -8.21
N ASP A 76 1.91 11.17 -7.29
CA ASP A 76 3.25 10.63 -7.60
C ASP A 76 3.18 9.12 -7.89
N GLU A 77 3.73 8.67 -9.02
CA GLU A 77 3.92 7.23 -9.27
C GLU A 77 4.95 6.69 -8.26
N VAL A 78 4.58 5.64 -7.55
CA VAL A 78 5.40 5.02 -6.49
C VAL A 78 5.56 3.52 -6.72
N GLU A 79 6.67 2.99 -6.23
CA GLU A 79 6.94 1.55 -6.17
C GLU A 79 7.12 1.10 -4.73
N LEU A 80 6.53 -0.04 -4.38
CA LEU A 80 6.78 -0.72 -3.12
C LEU A 80 8.20 -1.33 -3.15
N THR A 81 8.93 -1.23 -2.06
CA THR A 81 10.32 -1.69 -1.94
C THR A 81 10.52 -2.52 -0.68
N GLY A 82 11.56 -3.36 -0.70
CA GLY A 82 11.84 -4.35 0.35
C GLY A 82 10.88 -5.55 0.29
N GLU A 83 10.75 -6.27 1.41
CA GLU A 83 9.79 -7.37 1.52
C GLU A 83 8.35 -6.82 1.44
N VAL A 84 7.58 -7.33 0.46
CA VAL A 84 6.15 -7.03 0.33
C VAL A 84 5.35 -8.30 0.65
N THR A 85 4.45 -8.18 1.62
CA THR A 85 3.65 -9.31 2.10
C THR A 85 2.16 -8.95 2.10
N ALA A 86 1.32 -9.97 1.90
CA ALA A 86 -0.13 -9.87 2.03
C ALA A 86 -0.60 -10.83 3.10
N LEU A 87 -1.05 -10.31 4.24
CA LEU A 87 -1.62 -11.09 5.33
C LEU A 87 -3.13 -11.24 5.11
N ALA A 88 -3.57 -12.43 4.74
CA ALA A 88 -4.97 -12.83 4.74
C ALA A 88 -5.52 -12.85 6.17
N TRP A 89 -6.71 -12.31 6.35
CA TRP A 89 -7.47 -12.47 7.58
C TRP A 89 -8.91 -12.83 7.26
N LEU A 90 -9.50 -13.57 8.19
CA LEU A 90 -10.90 -13.93 8.21
C LEU A 90 -11.43 -13.51 9.58
N SER A 91 -12.43 -12.65 9.60
CA SER A 91 -13.19 -12.34 10.81
C SER A 91 -14.57 -12.95 10.65
N SER A 92 -15.04 -13.67 11.68
CA SER A 92 -16.41 -14.17 11.73
C SER A 92 -17.09 -13.57 12.94
N TYR A 93 -18.29 -13.03 12.73
CA TYR A 93 -19.06 -12.37 13.78
C TYR A 93 -20.54 -12.70 13.64
N THR A 94 -21.25 -12.67 14.77
CA THR A 94 -22.70 -12.84 14.78
C THR A 94 -23.35 -11.54 14.34
N GLY A 95 -24.02 -11.57 13.19
CA GLY A 95 -24.81 -10.47 12.67
C GLY A 95 -26.23 -10.46 13.24
N TYR A 96 -27.12 -9.73 12.57
CA TYR A 96 -28.54 -9.68 12.92
C TYR A 96 -29.19 -11.07 12.80
N ASN A 97 -30.16 -11.38 13.68
CA ASN A 97 -30.89 -12.66 13.75
C ASN A 97 -30.01 -13.91 13.90
N ASP A 98 -28.93 -13.83 14.69
CA ASP A 98 -28.01 -14.95 14.95
C ASP A 98 -27.36 -15.54 13.67
N SER A 99 -27.37 -14.78 12.57
CA SER A 99 -26.68 -15.17 11.34
C SER A 99 -25.17 -15.04 11.52
N ILE A 100 -24.43 -16.08 11.14
CA ILE A 100 -22.96 -15.99 11.11
C ILE A 100 -22.55 -15.26 9.84
N GLN A 101 -21.90 -14.11 10.01
CA GLN A 101 -21.29 -13.33 8.94
C GLN A 101 -19.78 -13.56 8.95
N SER A 102 -19.15 -13.42 7.78
CA SER A 102 -17.70 -13.52 7.66
C SER A 102 -17.14 -12.50 6.67
N GLU A 103 -16.07 -11.84 7.06
CA GLU A 103 -15.30 -10.93 6.22
C GLU A 103 -13.91 -11.50 5.99
N GLN A 104 -13.46 -11.47 4.73
CA GLN A 104 -12.11 -11.84 4.34
C GLN A 104 -11.45 -10.68 3.62
N ALA A 105 -10.20 -10.40 3.96
CA ALA A 105 -9.40 -9.41 3.25
C ALA A 105 -7.90 -9.68 3.43
N PHE A 106 -7.10 -8.87 2.73
CA PHE A 106 -5.65 -8.89 2.83
C PHE A 106 -5.16 -7.57 3.42
N LYS A 107 -4.25 -7.64 4.38
CA LYS A 107 -3.45 -6.49 4.82
C LYS A 107 -2.13 -6.53 4.06
N ILE A 108 -1.90 -5.53 3.21
CA ILE A 108 -0.64 -5.40 2.47
C ILE A 108 0.38 -4.66 3.34
N ARG A 109 1.60 -5.21 3.44
CA ARG A 109 2.74 -4.60 4.10
C ARG A 109 3.90 -4.45 3.13
N ALA A 110 4.64 -3.36 3.25
CA ALA A 110 5.91 -3.14 2.55
C ALA A 110 6.93 -2.52 3.53
N GLU A 111 8.23 -2.70 3.27
CA GLU A 111 9.27 -2.08 4.09
C GLU A 111 9.39 -0.57 3.82
N SER A 112 9.25 -0.14 2.56
CA SER A 112 9.30 1.27 2.18
C SER A 112 8.66 1.51 0.80
N LEU A 113 8.54 2.77 0.40
CA LEU A 113 8.16 3.19 -0.95
C LEU A 113 9.26 4.07 -1.54
N LYS A 114 9.37 4.05 -2.87
CA LYS A 114 10.18 5.03 -3.61
C LYS A 114 9.34 5.67 -4.70
N LYS A 115 9.67 6.91 -5.05
CA LYS A 115 9.09 7.61 -6.20
C LYS A 115 9.68 7.03 -7.48
N VAL A 116 8.83 6.81 -8.49
CA VAL A 116 9.29 6.46 -9.84
C VAL A 116 9.67 7.76 -10.52
N GLU A 117 10.95 7.94 -10.83
CA GLU A 117 11.40 9.09 -11.61
C GLU A 117 10.90 8.95 -13.05
N SER A 118 10.06 9.89 -13.47
CA SER A 118 9.76 10.07 -14.89
C SER A 118 11.06 10.47 -15.58
N VAL A 119 11.62 9.58 -16.40
CA VAL A 119 12.70 9.93 -17.32
C VAL A 119 12.14 10.98 -18.28
N ASN A 120 12.39 12.25 -17.98
CA ASN A 120 12.21 13.34 -18.93
C ASN A 120 13.17 13.07 -20.08
N VAL A 121 12.70 12.37 -21.11
CA VAL A 121 13.33 12.39 -22.42
C VAL A 121 13.25 13.85 -22.86
N LYS A 122 14.30 14.62 -22.59
CA LYS A 122 14.52 15.90 -23.26
C LYS A 122 14.42 15.59 -24.75
N GLN A 123 13.29 15.93 -25.36
CA GLN A 123 13.19 16.02 -26.81
C GLN A 123 14.27 17.01 -27.24
N ALA A 124 15.37 16.47 -27.75
CA ALA A 124 16.31 17.23 -28.56
C ALA A 124 15.58 17.57 -29.88
N LYS A 125 14.78 18.64 -29.84
CA LYS A 125 14.38 19.39 -31.03
C LYS A 125 15.48 20.42 -31.30
N GLY A 126 16.15 20.29 -32.43
CA GLY A 126 17.00 21.36 -32.98
C GLY A 126 18.30 20.84 -33.58
N ASP A 127 18.24 20.40 -34.83
CA ASP A 127 19.10 20.89 -35.93
C ASP A 127 19.28 19.82 -37.00
N GLN A 128 18.25 19.66 -37.83
CA GLN A 128 18.45 19.26 -39.22
C GLN A 128 17.86 20.34 -40.10
N ASN A 129 18.63 21.40 -40.25
CA ASN A 129 18.51 22.32 -41.36
C ASN A 129 19.92 22.62 -41.83
N LEU A 130 20.42 21.89 -42.83
CA LEU A 130 21.40 22.38 -43.78
C LEU A 130 21.34 21.53 -45.04
N LYS A 131 20.70 22.13 -46.04
CA LYS A 131 20.83 21.83 -47.45
C LYS A 131 22.31 21.72 -47.84
N ASN A 132 22.62 20.75 -48.69
CA ASN A 132 23.24 20.97 -49.99
C ASN A 132 23.09 19.70 -50.84
#